data_AF-A0A397WR21-F1
#
_entry.id   AF-A0A397WR21-F1
#
_cell.length_a   1.000
_cell.length_b   1.000
_cell.length_c   1.000
_cell.angle_alpha   90.00
_cell.angle_beta   90.00
_cell.angle_gamma   90.00
#
_symmetry.space_group_name_H-M   'P 1'
#
loop_
_entity.id
_entity.type
_entity.pdbx_description
1 polymer ?
#
loop_
_entity_poly.entity_id
_entity_poly.type
_entity_poly.pdbx_seq_one_letter_code
_entity_poly.pdbx_strand_id
1 'polypeptide(L)'
;MSWRDNLDPVLKDFLNSLLKEVQKQKKAYSEADDPAIAQIWTALSIIYRKILLLEREIEDIKGKISENDLKNKLEESLKKI
;
A
#
# COMPACT_ATOMS: atom_id res chain seq x y z
N MET A 1 -28.12 9.25 11.45
CA MET A 1 -27.27 9.10 10.24
C MET A 1 -25.84 8.95 10.69
N SER A 2 -25.10 7.96 10.19
CA SER A 2 -23.65 7.92 10.42
C SER A 2 -23.01 8.91 9.46
N TRP A 3 -22.03 9.72 9.87
CA TRP A 3 -21.28 10.58 8.96
C TRP A 3 -20.69 9.81 7.76
N ARG A 4 -20.47 8.49 7.92
CA ARG A 4 -20.04 7.56 6.88
C ARG A 4 -21.04 7.41 5.72
N ASP A 5 -22.30 7.76 5.92
CA ASP A 5 -23.33 7.71 4.87
C ASP A 5 -23.25 8.91 3.93
N ASN A 6 -22.49 9.94 4.31
CA ASN A 6 -22.20 11.11 3.47
C ASN A 6 -20.88 10.98 2.70
N LEU A 7 -20.16 9.86 2.86
CA LEU A 7 -18.95 9.59 2.09
C LEU A 7 -19.32 9.05 0.71
N ASP A 8 -18.48 9.36 -0.27
CA ASP A 8 -18.48 8.67 -1.56
C ASP A 8 -18.44 7.15 -1.35
N PRO A 9 -19.24 6.34 -2.09
CA PRO A 9 -19.30 4.89 -1.90
C PRO A 9 -17.95 4.19 -1.99
N VAL A 10 -17.07 4.62 -2.89
CA VAL A 10 -15.73 4.03 -3.05
C VAL A 10 -14.87 4.35 -1.83
N LEU A 11 -14.90 5.59 -1.35
CA LEU A 11 -14.20 5.98 -0.11
C LEU A 11 -14.74 5.24 1.11
N LYS A 12 -16.05 5.00 1.16
CA LYS A 12 -16.70 4.23 2.22
C LYS A 12 -16.19 2.79 2.26
N ASP A 13 -16.02 2.15 1.10
CA ASP A 13 -15.50 0.79 1.01
C ASP A 13 -14.03 0.71 1.46
N PHE A 14 -13.20 1.66 1.03
CA PHE A 14 -11.81 1.74 1.51
C PHE A 14 -11.72 1.97 3.02
N LEU A 15 -12.53 2.89 3.56
CA LEU A 15 -12.59 3.14 4.99
C LEU A 15 -13.02 1.89 5.76
N ASN A 16 -14.06 1.19 5.31
CA ASN A 16 -14.54 -0.02 5.96
C ASN A 16 -13.50 -1.14 5.92
N SER A 17 -12.77 -1.27 4.80
CA SER A 17 -11.67 -2.22 4.68
C SER A 17 -10.54 -1.90 5.67
N LEU A 18 -10.13 -0.63 5.74
CA LEU A 18 -9.12 -0.18 6.70
C LEU A 18 -9.54 -0.43 8.15
N LEU A 19 -10.79 -0.11 8.51
CA LEU A 19 -11.32 -0.35 9.86
C LEU A 19 -11.31 -1.85 10.22
N LYS A 20 -11.64 -2.74 9.27
CA LYS A 20 -11.54 -4.20 9.47
C LYS A 20 -10.09 -4.65 9.69
N GLU A 21 -9.13 -4.08 8.98
CA GLU A 21 -7.71 -4.40 9.18
C GLU A 21 -7.21 -3.90 10.55
N VAL A 22 -7.57 -2.67 10.93
CA VAL A 22 -7.23 -2.10 12.24
C VAL A 22 -7.82 -2.94 13.36
N GLN A 23 -9.07 -3.40 13.25
CA GLN A 23 -9.72 -4.25 14.26
C GLN A 23 -8.96 -5.55 14.55
N LYS A 24 -8.18 -6.10 13.61
CA LYS A 24 -7.32 -7.27 13.87
C LYS A 24 -6.25 -6.99 14.91
N GLN A 25 -5.88 -5.72 15.08
CA GLN A 25 -4.91 -5.25 16.07
C GLN A 25 -5.57 -4.70 17.33
N LYS A 26 -6.87 -5.01 17.56
CA LYS A 26 -7.63 -4.49 18.70
C LYS A 26 -6.91 -4.62 20.03
N LYS A 27 -6.33 -5.79 20.29
CA LYS A 27 -5.58 -6.04 21.51
C LYS A 27 -4.45 -5.02 21.70
N ALA A 28 -3.68 -4.74 20.66
CA ALA A 28 -2.52 -3.85 20.72
C ALA A 28 -2.92 -2.41 21.02
N TYR A 29 -3.92 -1.85 20.30
CA TYR A 29 -4.31 -0.47 20.54
C TYR A 29 -5.20 -0.31 21.78
N SER A 30 -5.91 -1.35 22.24
CA SER A 30 -6.75 -1.26 23.45
C SER A 30 -5.97 -1.22 24.75
N GLU A 31 -4.72 -1.66 24.73
CA GLU A 31 -3.82 -1.67 25.90
C GLU A 31 -3.02 -0.35 26.04
N ALA A 32 -3.18 0.58 25.10
CA ALA A 32 -2.51 1.88 25.13
C ALA A 32 -3.21 2.88 26.07
N ASP A 33 -2.46 3.89 26.55
CA ASP A 33 -2.97 4.97 27.41
C ASP A 33 -4.14 5.73 26.77
N ASP A 34 -4.06 5.96 25.45
CA ASP A 34 -5.15 6.47 24.63
C ASP A 34 -5.45 5.50 23.48
N PRO A 35 -6.47 4.63 23.63
CA PRO A 35 -6.85 3.67 22.61
C PRO A 35 -7.30 4.29 21.29
N ALA A 36 -7.89 5.49 21.31
CA ALA A 36 -8.37 6.15 20.10
C ALA A 36 -7.19 6.66 19.27
N ILE A 37 -6.21 7.30 19.91
CA ILE A 37 -4.97 7.73 19.27
C ILE A 37 -4.18 6.52 18.77
N ALA A 38 -4.03 5.48 19.59
CA ALA A 38 -3.34 4.25 19.18
C ALA A 38 -4.02 3.54 18.00
N GLN A 39 -5.34 3.58 17.92
CA GLN A 39 -6.10 3.06 16.78
C GLN A 39 -5.79 3.84 15.49
N ILE A 40 -5.66 5.16 15.56
CA ILE A 40 -5.27 6.01 14.43
C ILE A 40 -3.84 5.68 13.98
N TRP A 41 -2.88 5.57 14.92
CA TRP A 41 -1.50 5.17 14.60
C TRP A 41 -1.43 3.79 13.95
N THR A 42 -2.25 2.85 14.43
CA THR A 42 -2.39 1.53 13.82
C THR A 42 -2.85 1.66 12.37
N ALA A 43 -3.88 2.47 12.10
CA ALA A 43 -4.38 2.71 10.75
C ALA A 43 -3.30 3.33 9.83
N LEU A 44 -2.57 4.34 10.33
CA LEU A 44 -1.48 4.99 9.61
C LEU A 44 -0.35 4.00 9.29
N SER A 45 0.03 3.15 10.23
CA SER A 45 1.07 2.13 10.01
C SER A 45 0.68 1.12 8.92
N ILE A 46 -0.60 0.72 8.88
CA ILE A 46 -1.13 -0.17 7.86
C ILE A 46 -1.06 0.48 6.48
N ILE A 47 -1.48 1.74 6.37
CA ILE A 47 -1.41 2.51 5.11
C ILE A 47 0.04 2.66 4.67
N TYR A 48 0.93 3.07 5.57
CA TYR A 48 2.35 3.23 5.29
C TYR A 48 3.00 1.94 4.77
N ARG A 49 2.67 0.79 5.39
CA ARG A 49 3.13 -0.52 4.90
C ARG A 49 2.66 -0.81 3.49
N LYS A 50 1.40 -0.51 3.15
CA LYS A 50 0.86 -0.71 1.80
C LYS A 50 1.58 0.19 0.78
N ILE A 51 1.89 1.43 1.14
CA ILE A 51 2.66 2.35 0.29
C ILE A 51 4.06 1.79 0.02
N LEU A 52 4.79 1.36 1.06
CA LEU A 52 6.12 0.78 0.90
C LEU A 52 6.13 -0.46 0.00
N LEU A 53 5.11 -1.32 0.11
CA LEU A 53 4.98 -2.50 -0.75
C LEU A 53 4.77 -2.08 -2.22
N LEU A 54 3.91 -1.09 -2.47
CA LEU A 54 3.68 -0.57 -3.82
C LEU A 54 4.94 0.10 -4.40
N GLU A 55 5.66 0.89 -3.60
CA GLU A 55 6.93 1.52 -4.02
C GLU A 55 7.95 0.46 -4.42
N ARG A 56 8.06 -0.62 -3.64
CA ARG A 56 8.94 -1.74 -3.95
C ARG A 56 8.52 -2.45 -5.24
N GLU A 57 7.24 -2.75 -5.42
CA GLU A 57 6.74 -3.37 -6.64
C GLU A 57 7.00 -2.51 -7.88
N ILE A 58 6.83 -1.18 -7.76
CA ILE A 58 7.17 -0.22 -8.81
C ILE A 58 8.66 -0.29 -9.15
N GLU A 59 9.53 -0.33 -8.15
CA GLU A 59 10.97 -0.41 -8.38
C GLU A 59 11.38 -1.74 -9.02
N ASP A 60 10.79 -2.85 -8.58
CA ASP A 60 11.01 -4.17 -9.17
C ASP A 60 10.56 -4.21 -10.65
N ILE A 61 9.44 -3.55 -10.99
CA ILE A 61 8.96 -3.42 -12.37
C ILE A 61 9.91 -2.57 -13.20
N LYS A 62 10.38 -1.43 -12.68
CA LYS A 62 11.36 -0.57 -13.36
C LYS A 62 12.67 -1.30 -13.64
N GLY A 63 13.16 -2.08 -12.68
CA GLY A 63 14.36 -2.91 -12.85
C GLY A 63 14.22 -3.88 -14.01
N LYS A 64 13.10 -4.62 -14.06
CA LYS A 64 12.81 -5.59 -15.15
C LYS A 64 12.68 -4.92 -16.52
N ILE A 65 12.09 -3.74 -16.60
CA ILE A 65 12.00 -2.98 -17.86
C ILE A 65 13.40 -2.58 -18.33
N SER A 66 14.23 -2.04 -17.42
CA SER A 66 15.61 -1.65 -17.72
C SER A 66 16.47 -2.83 -18.22
N GLU A 67 16.37 -3.99 -17.57
CA GLU A 67 17.07 -5.21 -17.99
C GLU A 67 16.65 -5.68 -19.38
N ASN A 68 15.34 -5.68 -19.66
CA ASN A 68 14.82 -6.02 -20.99
C ASN A 68 15.29 -5.03 -22.07
N ASP A 69 15.31 -3.73 -21.77
CA ASP A 69 15.81 -2.71 -22.71
C ASP A 69 17.30 -2.89 -23.01
N LEU A 70 18.11 -3.22 -22.00
CA LEU A 70 19.53 -3.54 -22.17
C LEU A 70 19.73 -4.80 -23.01
N LYS A 71 18.92 -5.84 -22.77
CA LYS A 71 18.95 -7.08 -23.56
C LYS A 71 18.63 -6.82 -25.03
N ASN A 72 17.59 -6.03 -25.30
CA ASN A 72 17.19 -5.68 -26.67
C ASN A 72 18.31 -4.92 -27.41
N LYS A 73 18.96 -3.94 -26.75
CA LYS A 73 20.10 -3.21 -27.32
C LYS A 73 21.30 -4.11 -27.63
N LEU A 74 21.58 -5.10 -26.78
CA LEU A 74 22.65 -6.08 -27.00
C LEU A 74 22.34 -6.95 -28.22
N GLU A 75 21.11 -7.47 -28.34
CA GLU A 75 20.68 -8.26 -29.49
C GLU A 75 20.75 -7.47 -30.81
N GLU A 76 20.34 -6.21 -30.81
CA GLU A 76 20.49 -5.31 -31.97
C GLU A 76 21.95 -5.09 -32.37
N SER A 77 22.84 -4.98 -31.38
CA SER A 77 24.28 -4.79 -31.63
C SER A 77 24.92 -6.05 -32.20
N LEU A 78 24.51 -7.23 -31.72
CA LEU A 78 25.00 -8.52 -32.19
C LEU A 78 24.53 -8.83 -33.63
N LYS A 79 23.34 -8.35 -34.05
CA LYS A 79 22.84 -8.52 -35.43
C LYS A 79 23.58 -7.65 -36.47
N LYS A 80 24.36 -6.66 -36.02
CA LYS A 80 25.11 -5.74 -36.89
C LYS A 80 26.55 -6.21 -37.17
N ILE A 81 26.99 -7.31 -36.57
CA ILE A 81 28.29 -7.96 -36.75
C ILE A 81 28.10 -9.17 -37.66
#